data_AF-A0A928I6J7-F1
#
_entry.id   AF-A0A928I6J7-F1
#
_cell.length_a   1.000
_cell.length_b   1.000
_cell.length_c   1.000
_cell.angle_alpha   90.00
_cell.angle_beta   90.00
_cell.angle_gamma   90.00
#
_symmetry.space_group_name_H-M   'P 1'
#
loop_
_entity.id
_entity.type
_entity.pdbx_description
1 polymer ?
#
loop_
_entity_poly.entity_id
_entity_poly.type
_entity_poly.pdbx_seq_one_letter_code
_entity_poly.pdbx_strand_id
1 'polypeptide(L)' 'MYVYQRLKDAREDADKKQEDIASVLNITRQQYQLYESGKREMPMHHFVALARFYNISLDYLAGLSDTPKKLR' A
#
# COMPACT_ATOMS: atom_id res chain seq x y z
N MET A 1 -0.07 -16.27 8.23
CA MET A 1 0.54 -15.48 7.14
C MET A 1 -0.14 -14.12 7.17
N TYR A 2 0.60 -13.05 7.46
CA TYR A 2 0.02 -11.70 7.53
C TYR A 2 -0.30 -11.24 6.10
N VAL A 3 -1.41 -10.54 5.88
CA VAL A 3 -1.76 -9.92 4.59
C VAL A 3 -1.89 -8.43 4.83
N TYR A 4 -1.30 -7.60 3.97
CA TYR A 4 -1.45 -6.16 4.08
C TYR A 4 -2.76 -5.72 3.40
N GLN A 5 -3.88 -6.07 4.03
CA GLN A 5 -5.22 -5.85 3.49
C GLN A 5 -5.45 -4.39 3.11
N ARG A 6 -4.97 -3.44 3.92
CA ARG A 6 -5.15 -2.00 3.68
C ARG A 6 -4.38 -1.47 2.47
N LEU A 7 -3.29 -2.12 2.07
CA LEU A 7 -2.61 -1.81 0.80
C LEU A 7 -3.47 -2.22 -0.40
N LYS A 8 -4.11 -3.40 -0.30
CA LYS A 8 -5.02 -3.90 -1.33
C LYS A 8 -6.27 -3.03 -1.43
N ASP A 9 -6.89 -2.70 -0.29
CA ASP A 9 -8.09 -1.86 -0.23
C ASP A 9 -7.83 -0.50 -0.86
N ALA A 10 -6.77 0.20 -0.44
CA ALA A 10 -6.41 1.51 -0.99
C ALA A 10 -6.16 1.48 -2.51
N ARG A 11 -5.59 0.38 -3.01
CA ARG A 11 -5.34 0.18 -4.44
C ARG A 11 -6.64 -0.05 -5.21
N GLU A 12 -7.54 -0.87 -4.68
CA GLU A 12 -8.81 -1.20 -5.31
C GLU A 12 -9.79 -0.01 -5.28
N ASP A 13 -9.83 0.75 -4.18
CA ASP A 13 -10.59 2.00 -4.06
C ASP A 13 -10.13 3.07 -5.06
N ALA A 14 -8.88 3.00 -5.51
CA ALA A 14 -8.30 3.92 -6.49
C ALA A 14 -8.33 3.38 -7.94
N ASP A 15 -9.03 2.26 -8.19
CA ASP A 15 -9.10 1.58 -9.49
C ASP A 15 -7.72 1.27 -10.11
N LYS A 16 -6.72 0.95 -9.27
CA LYS A 16 -5.34 0.67 -9.70
C LYS A 16 -5.03 -0.82 -9.78
N LYS A 17 -4.24 -1.18 -10.79
CA LYS A 17 -3.62 -2.50 -10.90
C LYS A 17 -2.35 -2.55 -10.04
N GLN A 18 -1.91 -3.75 -9.71
CA GLN A 18 -0.62 -3.96 -9.01
C GLN A 18 0.57 -3.39 -9.79
N GLU A 19 0.49 -3.35 -11.11
CA GLU A 19 1.51 -2.76 -11.97
C GLU A 19 1.60 -1.24 -11.80
N ASP A 20 0.47 -0.53 -11.69
CA ASP A 20 0.44 0.91 -11.49
C ASP A 20 1.16 1.30 -10.19
N ILE A 21 0.91 0.55 -9.12
CA ILE A 21 1.51 0.84 -7.81
C ILE A 21 2.99 0.46 -7.78
N ALA A 22 3.37 -0.60 -8.49
CA ALA A 22 4.76 -0.93 -8.68
C ALA A 22 5.51 0.20 -9.41
N SER A 23 4.91 0.82 -10.43
CA SER A 23 5.47 2.00 -11.10
C SER A 23 5.60 3.21 -10.17
N VAL A 24 4.60 3.49 -9.34
CA VAL A 24 4.65 4.57 -8.32
C VAL A 24 5.83 4.38 -7.37
N LEU A 25 6.13 3.14 -7.01
CA LEU A 25 7.20 2.78 -6.08
C LEU A 25 8.54 2.51 -6.76
N ASN A 26 8.60 2.57 -8.10
CA ASN A 26 9.76 2.19 -8.90
C ASN A 26 10.30 0.79 -8.58
N ILE A 27 9.38 -0.19 -8.50
CA ILE A 27 9.67 -1.61 -8.27
C ILE A 27 8.96 -2.48 -9.31
N THR A 28 9.22 -3.79 -9.30
CA THR A 28 8.50 -4.72 -10.19
C THR A 28 7.10 -5.05 -9.65
N ARG A 29 6.16 -5.36 -10.56
CA ARG A 29 4.82 -5.82 -10.20
C ARG A 29 4.83 -7.06 -9.29
N GLN A 30 5.79 -7.96 -9.49
CA GLN A 30 5.99 -9.14 -8.64
C GLN A 30 6.41 -8.75 -7.23
N GLN A 31 7.33 -7.80 -7.09
CA GLN A 31 7.76 -7.31 -5.77
C GLN A 31 6.60 -6.67 -5.01
N TYR A 32 5.78 -5.85 -5.68
CA TYR A 32 4.58 -5.29 -5.07
C TYR A 32 3.57 -6.38 -4.68
N GLN A 33 3.37 -7.42 -5.51
CA GLN A 33 2.50 -8.55 -5.18
C GLN A 33 2.97 -9.28 -3.91
N LEU A 34 4.27 -9.49 -3.75
CA LEU A 34 4.83 -10.12 -2.55
C LEU A 34 4.59 -9.26 -1.30
N TYR A 35 4.67 -7.94 -1.44
CA TYR A 35 4.31 -7.01 -0.38
C TYR A 35 2.82 -7.09 -0.05
N GLU A 36 1.93 -6.89 -1.01
CA GLU A 36 0.47 -6.87 -0.77
C GLU A 36 -0.03 -8.20 -0.14
N SER A 37 0.54 -9.34 -0.56
CA SER A 37 0.23 -10.66 0.02
C SER A 37 0.92 -10.96 1.36
N GLY A 38 1.78 -10.08 1.85
CA GLY A 38 2.58 -10.24 3.06
C GLY A 38 3.55 -11.43 3.02
N LYS A 39 3.86 -11.94 1.82
CA LYS A 39 4.97 -12.88 1.58
C LYS A 39 6.33 -12.23 1.83
N ARG A 40 6.40 -10.91 1.73
CA ARG A 40 7.59 -10.09 2.01
C ARG A 40 7.17 -8.84 2.75
N GLU A 41 7.95 -8.45 3.75
CA GLU A 41 7.76 -7.16 4.42
C GLU A 41 8.07 -6.00 3.48
N MET A 42 7.20 -5.00 3.48
CA MET A 42 7.41 -3.77 2.71
C MET A 42 8.29 -2.80 3.52
N PRO A 43 9.37 -2.26 2.94
CA PRO A 43 10.15 -1.19 3.55
C PRO A 43 9.31 0.05 3.91
N MET A 44 9.63 0.67 5.06
CA MET A 44 8.89 1.82 5.59
C MET A 44 8.78 3.01 4.62
N HIS A 45 9.80 3.27 3.82
CA HIS A 45 9.77 4.37 2.85
C HIS A 45 8.71 4.17 1.75
N HIS A 46 8.39 2.93 1.37
CA HIS A 46 7.31 2.65 0.43
C HIS A 46 5.94 2.91 1.06
N PHE A 47 5.75 2.58 2.34
CA PHE A 47 4.54 2.96 3.07
C PHE A 47 4.34 4.48 3.08
N VAL A 48 5.40 5.26 3.34
CA VAL A 48 5.34 6.73 3.30
C VAL A 48 5.01 7.24 1.89
N ALA A 49 5.59 6.64 0.85
CA ALA A 49 5.28 6.99 -0.53
C ALA A 49 3.80 6.71 -0.87
N LEU A 50 3.26 5.56 -0.48
CA LEU A 50 1.85 5.22 -0.70
C LEU A 50 0.90 6.11 0.11
N ALA A 51 1.25 6.44 1.36
CA ALA A 51 0.47 7.36 2.18
C ALA A 51 0.30 8.70 1.47
N ARG A 52 1.39 9.24 0.90
CA ARG A 52 1.37 10.48 0.12
C ARG A 52 0.60 10.34 -1.19
N PHE A 53 0.83 9.25 -1.93
CA PHE A 53 0.19 8.99 -3.21
C PHE A 53 -1.33 8.93 -3.11
N TYR A 54 -1.85 8.18 -2.13
CA TYR A 54 -3.29 8.05 -1.90
C TYR A 54 -3.88 9.15 -1.01
N ASN A 55 -3.03 10.05 -0.48
CA ASN A 55 -3.42 11.07 0.50
C ASN A 55 -4.16 10.49 1.72
N ILE A 56 -3.62 9.41 2.30
CA ILE A 56 -4.16 8.71 3.47
C ILE A 56 -3.08 8.48 4.53
N SER A 57 -3.51 8.39 5.78
CA SER A 57 -2.66 8.20 6.95
C SER A 57 -1.90 6.89 6.88
N LEU A 58 -0.68 6.91 7.40
CA LEU A 58 0.13 5.72 7.54
C LEU A 58 -0.54 4.67 8.45
N ASP A 59 -1.23 5.10 9.50
CA ASP A 59 -1.95 4.22 10.44
C ASP A 59 -2.92 3.29 9.70
N TYR A 60 -3.65 3.83 8.71
CA TYR A 60 -4.53 3.04 7.86
C TYR A 60 -3.73 2.03 7.02
N LEU A 61 -2.70 2.46 6.29
CA LEU A 61 -1.90 1.54 5.45
C LEU A 61 -1.20 0.43 6.25
N ALA A 62 -0.81 0.73 7.49
CA ALA A 62 -0.20 -0.22 8.41
C ALA A 62 -1.22 -1.16 9.09
N GLY A 63 -2.53 -0.97 8.88
CA GLY A 63 -3.58 -1.79 9.49
C GLY A 63 -3.92 -1.44 10.94
N LEU A 64 -3.51 -0.26 11.43
CA LEU A 64 -3.82 0.24 12.77
C LEU A 64 -5.16 0.99 12.84
N SER A 65 -5.78 1.27 11.68
CA SER A 65 -7.10 1.87 11.55
C SER A 65 -7.91 1.17 10.45
N ASP A 66 -9.21 1.01 10.67
CA ASP A 66 -10.15 0.49 9.67
C ASP A 66 -10.68 1.56 8.73
N THR A 67 -10.50 2.84 9.07
CA THR A 67 -11.00 3.97 8.28
C THR A 67 -9.85 4.75 7.68
N PRO A 68 -9.88 5.04 6.36
CA PRO A 68 -8.88 5.86 5.72
C PRO A 68 -9.03 7.30 6.21
N LYS A 69 -8.01 7.80 6.90
CA LYS A 69 -7.93 9.19 7.32
C LYS A 69 -7.04 9.95 6.36
N LYS A 70 -7.44 11.13 5.90
CA LYS A 70 -6.57 11.94 5.04
C LYS A 70 -5.30 12.35 5.77
N LEU A 71 -4.19 12.50 5.03
CA LEU A 71 -3.04 13.21 5.56
C LEU A 71 -3.47 14.65 5.85
N ARG A 72 -3.17 15.11 7.07
CA ARG A 72 -3.49 16.47 7.51
C ARG A 72 -2.65 17.49 6.77
#